data_AF-A0A932XU54-F1
#
_entry.id   AF-A0A932XU54-F1
#
_cell.length_a   1.000
_cell.length_b   1.000
_cell.length_c   1.000
_cell.angle_alpha   90.00
_cell.angle_beta   90.00
_cell.angle_gamma   90.00
#
_symmetry.space_group_name_H-M   'P 1'
#
loop_
_entity.id
_entity.type
_entity.pdbx_description
1 polymer ?
#
loop_
_entity_poly.entity_id
_entity_poly.type
_entity_poly.pdbx_seq_one_letter_code
_entity_poly.pdbx_strand_id
1 'polypeptide(L)'
;MKKFIATSLIIFFVLLIFSGLFWFYEARFLVGRASTIGSGFSKDNSYVFISPLRAKANSQEKIRVTVFILNNQGLGVAGKKVLLDVGKELAVETIQGVTDPLGKAVFDVSSGEVGEYNLGVKVDETVLPQQVHVTYY
;
A
#
# COMPACT_ATOMS: atom_id res chain seq x y z
N MET A 1 25.91 2.99 -63.96
CA MET A 1 24.57 3.06 -63.34
C MET A 1 24.22 1.81 -62.52
N LYS A 2 24.31 0.58 -63.06
CA LYS A 2 24.00 -0.66 -62.30
C LYS A 2 24.79 -0.84 -60.98
N LYS A 3 26.09 -0.53 -60.97
CA LYS A 3 26.93 -0.61 -59.75
C LYS A 3 26.55 0.43 -58.69
N PHE A 4 26.12 1.63 -59.11
CA PHE A 4 25.68 2.71 -58.23
C PHE A 4 24.31 2.39 -57.58
N ILE A 5 23.43 1.75 -58.36
CA ILE A 5 22.14 1.24 -57.86
C ILE A 5 22.38 0.13 -56.83
N ALA A 6 23.30 -0.80 -57.11
CA ALA A 6 23.65 -1.87 -56.18
C ALA A 6 24.23 -1.34 -54.86
N THR A 7 25.13 -0.35 -54.90
CA THR A 7 25.68 0.26 -53.67
C THR A 7 24.62 1.02 -52.87
N SER A 8 23.69 1.72 -53.53
CA SER A 8 22.59 2.42 -52.85
C SER A 8 21.65 1.43 -52.15
N LEU A 9 21.37 0.29 -52.78
CA LEU A 9 20.54 -0.78 -52.23
C LEU A 9 21.18 -1.41 -50.97
N ILE A 10 22.50 -1.61 -51.00
CA ILE A 10 23.25 -2.13 -49.84
C ILE A 10 23.20 -1.13 -48.68
N ILE A 11 23.44 0.16 -48.94
CA ILE A 11 23.39 1.21 -47.90
C ILE A 11 21.99 1.31 -47.29
N PHE A 12 20.95 1.25 -48.12
CA PHE A 12 19.57 1.26 -47.64
C PHE A 12 19.26 0.06 -46.74
N PHE A 13 19.75 -1.14 -47.11
CA PHE A 13 19.57 -2.34 -46.30
C PHE A 13 20.29 -2.24 -44.95
N VAL A 14 21.50 -1.67 -44.92
CA VAL A 14 22.25 -1.41 -43.69
C VAL A 14 21.51 -0.43 -42.79
N LEU A 15 20.96 0.66 -43.34
CA LEU A 15 20.16 1.63 -42.58
C LEU A 15 18.89 1.02 -41.98
N LEU A 16 18.21 0.14 -42.73
CA LEU A 16 17.04 -0.60 -42.24
C LEU A 16 17.37 -1.49 -41.05
N ILE A 17 18.50 -2.20 -41.10
CA ILE A 17 18.97 -3.05 -40.00
C ILE A 17 19.29 -2.20 -38.77
N PHE A 18 20.01 -1.08 -38.94
CA PHE A 18 20.35 -0.18 -37.83
C PHE A 18 19.11 0.44 -37.18
N SER A 19 18.13 0.86 -37.98
CA SER A 19 16.87 1.42 -37.47
C SER A 19 16.06 0.37 -36.68
N GLY A 20 16.00 -0.87 -37.18
CA GLY A 20 15.35 -1.98 -36.48
C GLY A 20 16.02 -2.32 -35.14
N LEU A 21 17.36 -2.36 -35.11
CA LEU A 21 18.12 -2.56 -33.87
C LEU A 21 17.92 -1.43 -32.87
N PHE A 22 17.86 -0.18 -33.34
CA PHE A 22 17.61 0.99 -32.50
C PHE A 22 16.22 0.93 -31.86
N TRP A 23 15.17 0.62 -32.64
CA TRP A 23 13.82 0.45 -32.09
C TRP A 23 13.73 -0.73 -31.10
N PHE A 24 14.43 -1.83 -31.35
CA PHE A 24 14.46 -2.97 -30.43
C PHE A 24 15.22 -2.66 -29.13
N TYR A 25 16.28 -1.84 -29.20
CA TYR A 25 16.99 -1.32 -28.03
C TYR A 25 16.11 -0.36 -27.23
N GLU A 26 15.44 0.59 -27.91
CA GLU A 26 14.59 1.59 -27.28
C GLU A 26 13.32 0.97 -26.66
N ALA A 27 12.77 -0.08 -27.28
CA ALA A 27 11.62 -0.82 -26.75
C ALA A 27 11.89 -1.48 -25.39
N ARG A 28 13.16 -1.65 -24.99
CA ARG A 28 13.50 -2.13 -23.64
C ARG A 28 13.39 -1.04 -22.56
N PHE A 29 13.27 0.23 -22.93
CA PHE A 29 13.12 1.35 -21.99
C PHE A 29 11.66 1.70 -21.68
N LEU A 30 10.69 0.99 -22.28
CA LEU A 30 9.26 1.05 -21.93
C LEU A 30 8.86 0.01 -20.87
N VAL A 31 9.82 -0.58 -20.16
CA VAL A 31 9.52 -1.31 -18.92
C VAL A 31 9.20 -0.26 -17.87
N GLY A 32 7.91 -0.14 -17.55
CA GLY A 32 7.36 0.87 -16.65
C GLY A 32 8.21 1.03 -15.39
N ARG A 33 8.57 2.28 -15.10
CA ARG A 33 9.19 2.69 -13.83
C ARG A 33 8.15 2.63 -12.71
N ALA A 34 7.56 1.46 -12.45
CA ALA A 34 7.19 1.13 -11.09
C ALA A 34 8.50 0.77 -10.40
N SER A 35 9.24 1.80 -9.94
CA SER A 35 10.25 1.53 -8.93
C SER A 35 9.52 0.82 -7.81
N THR A 36 9.99 -0.35 -7.43
CA THR A 36 9.71 -0.92 -6.13
C THR A 36 10.22 0.09 -5.10
N ILE A 37 9.43 1.14 -4.83
CA ILE A 37 9.50 1.90 -3.59
C ILE A 37 9.43 0.80 -2.55
N GLY A 38 10.54 0.61 -1.83
CA GLY A 38 10.80 -0.60 -1.08
C GLY A 38 9.54 -1.11 -0.39
N SER A 39 9.26 -2.41 -0.54
CA SER A 39 8.15 -3.09 0.11
C SER A 39 8.20 -3.02 1.65
N GLY A 40 9.22 -2.37 2.20
CA GLY A 40 9.36 -2.02 3.60
C GLY A 40 8.58 -0.75 3.94
N PHE A 41 7.70 -0.88 4.93
CA PHE A 41 7.09 0.25 5.61
C PHE A 41 7.92 0.61 6.86
N SER A 42 7.80 1.85 7.31
CA SER A 42 8.40 2.33 8.55
C SER A 42 7.44 2.11 9.70
N LYS A 43 7.85 1.37 10.73
CA LYS A 43 7.03 1.20 11.94
C LYS A 43 6.87 2.51 12.71
N ASP A 44 7.88 3.37 12.64
CA ASP A 44 7.94 4.61 13.41
C ASP A 44 7.14 5.74 12.75
N ASN A 45 7.05 5.74 11.41
CA ASN A 45 6.25 6.73 10.70
C ASN A 45 4.79 6.30 10.53
N SER A 46 4.52 4.99 10.58
CA SER A 46 3.15 4.48 10.47
C SER A 46 2.40 4.79 11.77
N TYR A 47 1.14 5.17 11.65
CA TYR A 47 0.35 5.56 12.81
C TYR A 47 -1.09 5.09 12.72
N VAL A 48 -1.74 5.04 13.87
CA VAL A 48 -3.14 4.66 14.00
C VAL A 48 -3.95 5.84 14.52
N PHE A 49 -5.05 6.12 13.85
CA PHE A 49 -6.00 7.16 14.19
C PHE A 49 -7.34 6.54 14.56
N ILE A 50 -7.96 7.03 15.63
CA ILE A 50 -9.28 6.57 16.07
C ILE A 50 -10.25 7.72 16.23
N SER A 51 -11.49 7.47 15.83
CA SER A 51 -12.57 8.44 16.01
C SER A 51 -13.93 7.75 16.05
N PRO A 52 -14.78 8.02 17.06
CA PRO A 52 -14.49 8.77 18.30
C PRO A 52 -13.57 8.00 19.27
N LEU A 53 -13.01 8.66 20.30
CA LEU A 53 -12.20 7.99 21.35
C LEU A 53 -13.03 7.14 22.32
N ARG A 54 -14.33 7.42 22.39
CA ARG A 54 -15.28 6.73 23.28
C ARG A 54 -16.62 6.49 22.59
N ALA A 55 -17.27 5.40 22.94
CA ALA A 55 -18.58 4.99 22.42
C ALA A 55 -19.38 4.26 23.51
N LYS A 56 -20.68 4.11 23.37
CA LYS A 56 -21.48 3.30 24.29
C LYS A 56 -21.26 1.82 24.08
N ALA A 57 -21.25 1.06 25.17
CA ALA A 57 -21.16 -0.40 25.18
C ALA A 57 -22.50 -1.07 24.79
N ASN A 58 -23.08 -0.73 23.64
CA ASN A 58 -24.38 -1.25 23.20
C ASN A 58 -24.29 -2.14 21.95
N SER A 59 -23.08 -2.54 21.55
CA SER A 59 -22.77 -3.28 20.32
C SER A 59 -23.16 -2.58 19.00
N GLN A 60 -23.74 -1.37 19.05
CA GLN A 60 -24.20 -0.61 17.88
C GLN A 60 -23.29 0.58 17.58
N GLU A 61 -22.81 1.27 18.63
CA GLU A 61 -21.87 2.37 18.44
C GLU A 61 -20.49 1.84 18.04
N LYS A 62 -19.94 2.44 16.99
CA LYS A 62 -18.69 2.01 16.36
C LYS A 62 -17.63 3.08 16.53
N ILE A 63 -16.44 2.65 16.91
CA ILE A 63 -15.22 3.45 16.87
C ILE A 63 -14.49 3.10 15.58
N ARG A 64 -14.26 4.11 14.74
CA ARG A 64 -13.50 3.92 13.50
C ARG A 64 -12.01 3.96 13.81
N VAL A 65 -11.34 2.87 13.46
CA VAL A 65 -9.89 2.73 13.52
C VAL A 65 -9.34 2.85 12.09
N THR A 66 -8.56 3.90 11.85
CA THR A 66 -7.88 4.15 10.59
C THR A 66 -6.39 3.98 10.78
N VAL A 67 -5.79 3.06 10.05
CA VAL A 67 -4.36 2.78 10.11
C VAL A 67 -3.70 3.36 8.86
N PHE A 68 -2.64 4.16 9.06
CA PHE A 68 -1.84 4.72 7.98
C PHE A 68 -0.45 4.08 7.98
N ILE A 69 -0.15 3.35 6.91
CA ILE A 69 1.12 2.68 6.71
C ILE A 69 1.98 3.51 5.78
N LEU A 70 3.06 4.04 6.34
CA LEU A 70 3.97 4.96 5.67
C LEU A 70 5.36 4.35 5.53
N ASN A 71 6.09 4.74 4.49
CA ASN A 71 7.51 4.41 4.35
C ASN A 71 8.39 5.40 5.13
N ASN A 72 9.72 5.23 5.05
CA ASN A 72 10.68 6.11 5.73
C ASN A 72 10.62 7.58 5.27
N GLN A 73 10.00 7.85 4.11
CA GLN A 73 9.82 9.19 3.56
C GLN A 73 8.45 9.81 3.91
N GLY A 74 7.62 9.10 4.68
CA GLY A 74 6.27 9.55 5.03
C GLY A 74 5.23 9.33 3.92
N LEU A 75 5.56 8.58 2.86
CA LEU A 75 4.64 8.27 1.76
C LEU A 75 3.85 6.99 2.07
N GLY A 76 2.57 6.99 1.70
CA GLY A 76 1.68 5.84 1.84
C GLY A 76 2.17 4.60 1.10
N VAL A 77 2.07 3.44 1.75
CA VAL A 77 2.43 2.14 1.17
C VAL A 77 1.17 1.33 0.90
N ALA A 78 0.88 1.09 -0.37
CA ALA A 78 -0.29 0.34 -0.83
C ALA A 78 -0.10 -1.18 -0.73
N GLY A 79 -1.21 -1.92 -0.70
CA GLY A 79 -1.22 -3.37 -0.82
C GLY A 79 -0.75 -4.13 0.42
N LYS A 80 -0.67 -3.47 1.58
CA LYS A 80 -0.31 -4.08 2.86
C LYS A 80 -1.54 -4.62 3.57
N LYS A 81 -1.46 -5.84 4.08
CA LYS A 81 -2.57 -6.45 4.82
C LYS A 81 -2.51 -5.97 6.26
N VAL A 82 -3.56 -5.34 6.74
CA VAL A 82 -3.67 -4.84 8.12
C VAL A 82 -4.68 -5.71 8.88
N LEU A 83 -4.32 -6.07 10.10
CA LEU A 83 -5.14 -6.84 11.02
C LEU A 83 -5.13 -6.13 12.37
N LEU A 84 -6.30 -6.00 12.99
CA LEU A 84 -6.39 -5.54 14.37
C LEU A 84 -6.27 -6.75 15.31
N ASP A 85 -5.40 -6.63 16.29
CA ASP A 85 -5.25 -7.58 17.38
C ASP A 85 -6.03 -7.04 18.59
N VAL A 86 -7.18 -7.66 18.87
CA VAL A 86 -8.13 -7.22 19.89
C VAL A 86 -8.57 -8.39 20.77
N GLY A 87 -8.98 -8.07 22.01
CA GLY A 87 -9.58 -9.06 22.91
C GLY A 87 -10.92 -9.60 22.39
N LYS A 88 -11.36 -10.75 22.91
CA LYS A 88 -12.62 -11.42 22.52
C LYS A 88 -13.88 -10.59 22.81
N GLU A 89 -13.77 -9.59 23.67
CA GLU A 89 -14.84 -8.70 24.10
C GLU A 89 -15.19 -7.65 23.04
N LEU A 90 -14.30 -7.41 22.06
CA LEU A 90 -14.49 -6.46 20.98
C LEU A 90 -14.90 -7.14 19.67
N ALA A 91 -15.92 -6.60 19.02
CA ALA A 91 -16.30 -6.96 17.66
C ALA A 91 -15.61 -6.04 16.66
N VAL A 92 -14.90 -6.63 15.69
CA VAL A 92 -14.19 -5.89 14.64
C VAL A 92 -14.84 -6.14 13.29
N GLU A 93 -15.28 -5.07 12.65
CA GLU A 93 -15.75 -5.06 11.27
C GLU A 93 -14.65 -4.51 10.36
N THR A 94 -14.23 -5.33 9.39
CA THR A 94 -13.21 -4.92 8.42
C THR A 94 -13.86 -4.21 7.24
N ILE A 95 -13.77 -2.88 7.22
CA ILE A 95 -14.21 -2.07 6.06
C ILE A 95 -13.17 -2.17 4.95
N GLN A 96 -11.90 -2.04 5.31
CA GLN A 96 -10.78 -2.05 4.38
C GLN A 96 -9.54 -2.63 5.06
N GLY A 97 -9.31 -3.93 4.89
CA GLY A 97 -8.17 -4.65 5.47
C GLY A 97 -6.87 -4.58 4.67
N VAL A 98 -6.88 -3.99 3.46
CA VAL A 98 -5.69 -3.80 2.62
C VAL A 98 -5.48 -2.32 2.35
N THR A 99 -4.24 -1.84 2.50
CA THR A 99 -3.96 -0.42 2.35
C THR A 99 -4.15 0.09 0.92
N ASP A 100 -4.76 1.27 0.80
CA ASP A 100 -4.93 1.98 -0.48
C ASP A 100 -3.62 2.67 -0.94
N PRO A 101 -3.61 3.40 -2.08
CA PRO A 101 -2.43 4.16 -2.54
C PRO A 101 -1.89 5.21 -1.55
N LEU A 102 -2.69 5.63 -0.56
CA LEU A 102 -2.30 6.55 0.51
C LEU A 102 -1.82 5.80 1.76
N GLY A 103 -1.75 4.46 1.73
CA GLY A 103 -1.36 3.64 2.87
C GLY A 103 -2.47 3.44 3.90
N LYS A 104 -3.73 3.76 3.57
CA LYS A 104 -4.85 3.78 4.52
C LYS A 104 -5.57 2.44 4.57
N ALA A 105 -5.80 1.91 5.77
CA ALA A 105 -6.70 0.79 6.07
C ALA A 105 -7.72 1.22 7.13
N VAL A 106 -8.94 0.69 7.08
CA VAL A 106 -10.07 1.16 7.90
C VAL A 106 -10.83 -0.02 8.50
N PHE A 107 -11.13 0.09 9.79
CA PHE A 107 -11.88 -0.88 10.57
C PHE A 107 -12.87 -0.14 11.45
N ASP A 108 -14.00 -0.76 11.74
CA ASP A 108 -14.92 -0.29 12.75
C ASP A 108 -14.94 -1.30 13.91
N VAL A 109 -14.87 -0.81 15.14
CA VAL A 109 -14.83 -1.63 16.35
C VAL A 109 -16.01 -1.28 17.23
N SER A 110 -16.69 -2.29 17.79
CA SER A 110 -17.76 -2.10 18.77
C SER A 110 -17.58 -3.04 19.97
N SER A 111 -18.18 -2.66 21.10
CA SER A 111 -18.22 -3.47 22.33
C SER A 111 -19.64 -3.53 22.87
N GLY A 112 -19.98 -4.67 23.47
CA GLY A 112 -21.17 -4.81 24.32
C GLY A 112 -20.86 -4.66 25.82
N GLU A 113 -19.57 -4.54 26.17
CA GLU A 113 -19.11 -4.44 27.56
C GLU A 113 -18.45 -3.09 27.81
N VAL A 114 -18.72 -2.54 28.99
CA VAL A 114 -18.15 -1.27 29.47
C VAL A 114 -16.73 -1.52 29.93
N GLY A 115 -15.78 -0.75 29.41
CA GLY A 115 -14.37 -0.95 29.72
C GLY A 115 -13.42 -0.15 28.87
N GLU A 116 -12.14 -0.22 29.24
CA GLU A 116 -11.03 0.32 28.47
C GLU A 116 -10.30 -0.82 27.78
N TYR A 117 -10.06 -0.66 26.47
CA TYR A 117 -9.48 -1.70 25.65
C TYR A 117 -8.25 -1.18 24.90
N ASN A 118 -7.22 -2.03 24.84
CA ASN A 118 -6.01 -1.78 24.08
C ASN A 118 -6.10 -2.51 22.74
N LEU A 119 -5.95 -1.75 21.66
CA LEU A 119 -5.96 -2.25 20.29
C LEU A 119 -4.52 -2.36 19.80
N GLY A 120 -4.11 -3.57 19.44
CA GLY A 120 -2.88 -3.82 18.70
C GLY A 120 -3.14 -3.77 17.19
N VAL A 121 -2.13 -3.40 16.41
CA VAL A 121 -2.20 -3.44 14.94
C VAL A 121 -1.06 -4.25 14.39
N LYS A 122 -1.38 -5.19 13.50
CA LYS A 122 -0.44 -6.04 12.79
C LYS A 122 -0.54 -5.78 11.30
N VAL A 123 0.60 -5.57 10.65
CA VAL A 123 0.72 -5.35 9.21
C VAL A 123 1.56 -6.46 8.61
N ASP A 124 0.98 -7.20 7.69
CA ASP A 124 1.49 -8.47 7.17
C ASP A 124 1.82 -9.41 8.36
N GLU A 125 3.11 -9.53 8.72
CA GLU A 125 3.58 -10.34 9.86
C GLU A 125 4.15 -9.51 11.01
N THR A 126 4.21 -8.19 10.85
CA THR A 126 4.89 -7.27 11.75
C THR A 126 3.89 -6.51 12.63
N VAL A 127 4.10 -6.56 13.94
CA VAL A 127 3.31 -5.77 14.90
C VAL A 127 3.83 -4.33 14.94
N LEU A 128 2.91 -3.35 14.90
CA LEU A 128 3.26 -1.95 15.14
C LEU A 128 3.48 -1.70 16.64
N PRO A 129 4.46 -0.85 16.99
CA PRO A 129 4.69 -0.49 18.39
C PRO A 129 3.57 0.37 18.98
N GLN A 130 2.81 1.09 18.15
CA GLN A 130 1.75 1.96 18.61
C GLN A 130 0.51 1.15 19.00
N GLN A 131 0.15 1.24 20.28
CA GLN A 131 -1.10 0.74 20.82
C GLN A 131 -2.09 1.89 20.91
N VAL A 132 -3.38 1.58 20.70
CA VAL A 132 -4.44 2.58 20.79
C VAL A 132 -5.43 2.18 21.87
N HIS A 133 -5.84 3.18 22.66
CA HIS A 133 -6.78 3.00 23.76
C HIS A 133 -8.16 3.48 23.34
N VAL A 134 -9.17 2.64 23.55
CA VAL A 134 -10.58 3.01 23.33
C VAL A 134 -11.39 2.73 24.59
N THR A 135 -12.36 3.59 24.86
CA THR A 135 -13.23 3.47 26.04
C THR A 135 -14.68 3.25 25.63
N TYR A 136 -15.28 2.20 26.16
CA TYR A 136 -16.72 1.98 26.07
C TYR A 136 -17.39 2.25 27.41
N TYR A 137 -18.47 3.03 27.39
CA TYR A 137 -19.21 3.49 28.59
C TYR A 137 -20.69 3.09 28.57
#